data_AF-A0A2N0FSE6-F1
#
_entry.id   AF-A0A2N0FSE6-F1
#
_cell.length_a   1.000
_cell.length_b   1.000
_cell.length_c   1.000
_cell.angle_alpha   90.00
_cell.angle_beta   90.00
_cell.angle_gamma   90.00
#
_symmetry.space_group_name_H-M   'P 1'
#
loop_
_entity.id
_entity.type
_entity.pdbx_description
1 polymer ?
#
loop_
_entity_poly.entity_id
_entity_poly.type
_entity_poly.pdbx_seq_one_letter_code
_entity_poly.pdbx_strand_id
1 'polypeptide(L)'
;MTNPEYFPLTNEQLNEIIKDATLNSIGYLQVTNFGGYYARVEKGVYTVEKNGHIEQIHKNRKALNEIFKKLIYRYQNFERKGFAYNFNRGEWRRHKLKT
;
A
#
# COMPACT_ATOMS: atom_id res chain seq x y z
N MET A 1 13.23 9.86 -16.14
CA MET A 1 12.30 9.64 -15.01
C MET A 1 10.90 9.90 -15.53
N THR A 2 9.92 9.05 -15.23
CA THR A 2 8.51 9.34 -15.58
C THR A 2 8.03 10.43 -14.62
N ASN A 3 7.53 11.55 -15.16
CA ASN A 3 7.00 12.62 -14.33
C ASN A 3 5.82 12.08 -13.50
N PRO A 4 5.73 12.42 -12.20
CA PRO A 4 4.57 12.05 -11.40
C PRO A 4 3.30 12.62 -12.03
N GLU A 5 2.35 11.75 -12.32
CA GLU A 5 1.02 12.14 -12.78
C GLU A 5 0.25 12.69 -11.58
N TYR A 6 -0.38 13.85 -11.77
CA TYR A 6 -1.33 14.36 -10.80
C TYR A 6 -2.50 13.37 -10.73
N PHE A 7 -2.69 12.78 -9.55
CA PHE A 7 -3.83 11.92 -9.26
C PHE A 7 -4.28 12.21 -7.84
N PRO A 8 -5.12 13.24 -7.65
CA PRO A 8 -5.60 13.62 -6.34
C PRO A 8 -6.50 12.50 -5.85
N LEU A 9 -5.95 11.70 -4.94
CA LEU A 9 -6.62 10.54 -4.39
C LEU A 9 -7.43 11.00 -3.17
N THR A 10 -8.75 10.96 -3.26
CA THR A 10 -9.62 11.34 -2.13
C THR A 10 -9.52 10.30 -1.01
N ASN A 11 -9.91 10.68 0.21
CA ASN A 11 -9.96 9.73 1.33
C ASN A 11 -10.90 8.54 1.05
N GLU A 12 -11.98 8.76 0.29
CA GLU A 12 -12.92 7.71 -0.11
C GLU A 12 -12.24 6.73 -1.07
N GLN A 13 -11.59 7.24 -2.13
CA GLN A 13 -10.83 6.42 -3.08
C GLN A 13 -9.69 5.65 -2.39
N LEU A 14 -9.03 6.27 -1.41
CA LEU A 14 -7.99 5.60 -0.63
C LEU A 14 -8.56 4.42 0.14
N ASN A 15 -9.68 4.63 0.82
CA ASN A 15 -10.35 3.59 1.58
C ASN A 15 -10.84 2.45 0.68
N GLU A 16 -11.33 2.74 -0.53
CA GLU A 16 -11.70 1.73 -1.52
C GLU A 16 -10.50 0.90 -1.97
N ILE A 17 -9.38 1.53 -2.30
CA ILE A 17 -8.15 0.83 -2.68
C ILE A 17 -7.69 -0.14 -1.59
N ILE A 18 -7.73 0.31 -0.33
CA ILE A 18 -7.36 -0.51 0.82
C ILE A 18 -8.33 -1.68 0.97
N LYS A 19 -9.64 -1.43 0.93
CA LYS A 19 -10.67 -2.47 1.04
C LYS A 19 -10.54 -3.51 -0.07
N ASP A 20 -10.27 -3.08 -1.31
CA ASP A 20 -10.10 -3.99 -2.44
C ASP A 20 -8.96 -4.98 -2.23
N ALA A 21 -7.80 -4.50 -1.82
CA ALA A 21 -6.65 -5.37 -1.61
C ALA A 21 -6.78 -6.26 -0.36
N THR A 22 -7.45 -5.77 0.69
CA THR A 22 -7.51 -6.44 2.00
C THR A 22 -8.78 -7.27 2.20
N LEU A 23 -9.97 -6.68 2.02
CA LEU A 23 -11.26 -7.35 2.22
C LEU A 23 -11.66 -8.19 1.01
N ASN A 24 -11.47 -7.65 -0.20
CA ASN A 24 -11.85 -8.33 -1.43
C ASN A 24 -10.72 -9.19 -2.00
N SER A 25 -9.49 -9.07 -1.45
CA SER A 25 -8.30 -9.81 -1.89
C SER A 25 -7.97 -9.60 -3.38
N ILE A 26 -8.26 -8.40 -3.91
CA ILE A 26 -8.08 -8.06 -5.32
C ILE A 26 -6.69 -7.46 -5.54
N GLY A 27 -5.82 -8.22 -6.21
CA GLY A 27 -4.45 -7.81 -6.52
C GLY A 27 -3.58 -7.65 -5.27
N TYR A 28 -2.61 -6.73 -5.33
CA TYR A 28 -1.70 -6.44 -4.21
C TYR A 28 -1.86 -5.01 -3.70
N LEU A 29 -1.47 -4.80 -2.44
CA LEU A 29 -1.20 -3.49 -1.84
C LEU A 29 0.07 -3.62 -1.01
N GLN A 30 1.00 -2.69 -1.21
CA GLN A 30 2.32 -2.71 -0.56
C GLN A 30 2.61 -1.36 0.08
N VAL A 31 3.18 -1.35 1.27
CA VAL A 31 3.66 -0.15 1.96
C VAL A 31 5.17 -0.28 2.16
N THR A 32 5.89 0.80 1.91
CA THR A 32 7.36 0.85 2.02
C THR A 32 7.81 1.82 3.12
N ASN A 33 8.99 1.57 3.69
CA ASN A 33 9.64 2.48 4.64
C ASN A 33 11.10 2.70 4.19
N PHE A 34 11.73 3.80 4.63
CA PHE A 34 13.11 4.17 4.28
C PHE A 34 14.10 3.01 4.56
N GLY A 35 14.37 2.19 3.54
CA GLY A 35 15.26 1.03 3.60
C GLY A 35 14.73 -0.25 2.93
N GLY A 36 13.42 -0.38 2.70
CA GLY A 36 12.87 -1.63 2.14
C GLY A 36 11.35 -1.80 2.16
N TYR A 37 10.96 -3.02 1.84
CA TYR A 37 9.58 -3.48 1.78
C TYR A 37 9.04 -3.67 3.20
N TYR A 38 7.97 -2.98 3.62
CA TYR A 38 7.49 -3.10 5.02
C TYR A 38 6.37 -4.13 5.17
N ALA A 39 5.31 -3.99 4.36
CA ALA A 39 4.12 -4.85 4.44
C ALA A 39 3.45 -4.96 3.08
N ARG A 40 2.99 -6.17 2.70
CA ARG A 40 2.27 -6.45 1.44
C ARG A 40 1.16 -7.42 1.73
N VAL A 41 0.02 -7.13 1.14
CA VAL A 41 -1.05 -8.11 0.99
C VAL A 41 -1.20 -8.36 -0.50
N GLU A 42 -1.23 -9.62 -0.90
CA GLU A 42 -1.50 -10.03 -2.27
C GLU A 42 -2.38 -11.27 -2.28
N LYS A 43 -3.56 -11.17 -2.91
CA LYS A 43 -4.52 -12.29 -2.97
C LYS A 43 -4.82 -12.91 -1.59
N GLY A 44 -4.86 -12.08 -0.55
CA GLY A 44 -5.11 -12.49 0.83
C GLY A 44 -3.89 -13.02 1.60
N VAL A 45 -2.73 -13.18 0.94
CA VAL A 45 -1.47 -13.52 1.59
C VAL A 45 -0.85 -12.24 2.14
N TYR A 46 -0.61 -12.21 3.44
CA TYR A 46 0.03 -11.09 4.11
C TYR A 46 1.46 -11.42 4.48
N THR A 47 2.38 -10.60 3.98
CA THR A 47 3.80 -10.67 4.29
C THR A 47 4.26 -9.36 4.92
N VAL A 48 5.30 -9.45 5.75
CA VAL A 48 5.98 -8.31 6.37
C VAL A 48 7.47 -8.54 6.40
N GLU A 49 8.25 -7.48 6.37
CA GLU A 49 9.68 -7.54 6.67
C GLU A 49 9.89 -7.33 8.17
N LYS A 50 10.57 -8.28 8.81
CA LYS A 50 10.91 -8.26 10.23
C LYS A 50 12.37 -8.66 10.37
N ASN A 51 13.19 -7.75 10.92
CA ASN A 51 14.63 -7.96 11.11
C ASN A 51 15.37 -8.38 9.82
N GLY A 52 14.99 -7.82 8.66
CA GLY A 52 15.59 -8.17 7.36
C GLY A 52 15.07 -9.47 6.73
N HIS A 53 14.12 -10.15 7.36
CA HIS A 53 13.50 -11.36 6.82
C HIS A 53 12.04 -11.12 6.43
N ILE A 54 11.62 -11.68 5.30
CA ILE A 54 10.22 -11.66 4.88
C ILE A 54 9.49 -12.83 5.56
N GLU A 55 8.53 -12.50 6.41
CA GLU A 55 7.67 -13.47 7.08
C GLU A 55 6.24 -13.38 6.53
N GLN A 56 5.62 -14.55 6.30
CA GLN A 56 4.19 -14.62 6.03
C GLN A 56 3.43 -14.77 7.35
N ILE A 57 2.51 -13.84 7.63
CA ILE A 57 1.73 -13.85 8.87
C ILE A 57 0.26 -14.06 8.55
N HIS A 58 -0.37 -15.04 9.20
CA HIS A 58 -1.81 -15.24 9.06
C HIS A 58 -2.58 -14.13 9.79
N LYS A 59 -3.48 -13.45 9.07
CA LYS A 59 -4.42 -12.47 9.61
C LYS A 59 -5.75 -12.60 8.89
N ASN A 60 -6.84 -12.35 9.62
CA ASN A 60 -8.15 -12.23 8.99
C ASN A 60 -8.24 -10.92 8.18
N ARG A 61 -9.17 -10.87 7.23
CA ARG A 61 -9.33 -9.76 6.29
C ARG A 61 -9.62 -8.42 6.96
N LYS A 62 -10.43 -8.41 8.03
CA LYS A 62 -10.73 -7.18 8.80
C LYS A 62 -9.47 -6.62 9.46
N ALA A 63 -8.64 -7.47 10.04
CA ALA A 63 -7.37 -7.08 10.62
C ALA A 63 -6.42 -6.50 9.57
N LEU A 64 -6.36 -7.10 8.37
CA LEU A 64 -5.56 -6.58 7.26
C LEU A 64 -6.00 -5.16 6.85
N ASN A 65 -7.30 -4.92 6.70
CA ASN A 65 -7.82 -3.59 6.37
C ASN A 65 -7.35 -2.53 7.39
N GLU A 66 -7.48 -2.82 8.68
CA GLU A 66 -7.08 -1.88 9.74
C GLU A 66 -5.56 -1.70 9.83
N ILE A 67 -4.77 -2.77 9.58
CA ILE A 67 -3.31 -2.67 9.48
C ILE A 67 -2.94 -1.73 8.33
N PHE A 68 -3.43 -1.98 7.11
CA PHE A 68 -3.05 -1.20 5.94
C PHE A 68 -3.51 0.26 6.02
N LYS A 69 -4.68 0.56 6.58
CA LYS A 69 -5.07 1.95 6.90
C LYS A 69 -4.01 2.62 7.76
N LYS A 70 -3.67 2.03 8.92
CA LYS A 70 -2.69 2.60 9.85
C LYS A 70 -1.33 2.82 9.20
N LEU A 71 -0.86 1.86 8.42
CA LEU A 71 0.43 1.95 7.75
C LEU A 71 0.44 3.05 6.69
N ILE A 72 -0.59 3.14 5.84
CA ILE A 72 -0.63 4.15 4.79
C ILE A 72 -0.78 5.56 5.37
N TYR A 73 -1.61 5.74 6.41
CA TYR A 73 -1.71 7.03 7.09
C TYR A 73 -0.40 7.44 7.77
N ARG A 74 0.35 6.48 8.34
CA ARG A 74 1.62 6.74 9.00
C ARG A 74 2.74 7.06 8.02
N TYR A 75 2.92 6.22 7.01
CA TYR A 75 4.06 6.30 6.11
C TYR A 75 3.80 7.13 4.87
N GLN A 76 2.52 7.47 4.62
CA GLN A 76 2.12 8.38 3.55
C GLN A 76 2.61 7.93 2.17
N ASN A 77 2.81 6.62 1.99
CA ASN A 77 3.21 6.00 0.75
C ASN A 77 2.59 4.60 0.62
N PHE A 78 2.37 4.16 -0.60
CA PHE A 78 2.02 2.77 -0.92
C PHE A 78 2.18 2.49 -2.42
N GLU A 79 2.14 1.21 -2.78
CA GLU A 79 2.13 0.74 -4.16
C GLU A 79 0.92 -0.11 -4.46
N ARG A 80 0.36 0.09 -5.65
CA ARG A 80 -0.83 -0.61 -6.12
C ARG A 80 -0.85 -0.66 -7.64
N LYS A 81 -1.07 -1.86 -8.22
CA LYS A 81 -1.23 -2.06 -9.68
C LYS A 81 -0.11 -1.43 -10.54
N GLY A 82 1.14 -1.47 -10.09
CA GLY A 82 2.27 -0.89 -10.82
C GLY A 82 2.39 0.64 -10.71
N PHE A 83 1.68 1.26 -9.78
CA PHE A 83 1.83 2.67 -9.43
C PHE A 83 2.30 2.81 -7.99
N ALA A 84 3.22 3.75 -7.76
CA ALA A 84 3.59 4.21 -6.43
C ALA A 84 2.86 5.52 -6.12
N TYR A 85 2.27 5.58 -4.93
CA TYR A 85 1.51 6.69 -4.41
C TYR A 85 2.26 7.29 -3.23
N ASN A 86 2.36 8.60 -3.19
CA ASN A 86 3.02 9.33 -2.11
C ASN A 86 2.20 10.58 -1.77
N PHE A 87 2.00 10.83 -0.49
CA PHE A 87 1.36 12.04 0.00
C PHE A 87 2.42 13.12 0.24
N ASN A 88 2.23 14.29 -0.35
CA ASN A 88 3.14 15.41 -0.21
C ASN A 88 2.37 16.72 -0.29
N ARG A 89 2.68 17.67 0.61
CA ARG A 89 2.04 19.00 0.67
C ARG A 89 0.50 18.98 0.65
N GLY A 90 -0.11 18.02 1.35
CA GLY A 90 -1.57 17.94 1.46
C GLY A 90 -2.26 17.11 0.37
N GLU A 91 -1.53 16.58 -0.61
CA GLU A 91 -2.11 15.86 -1.74
C GLU A 91 -1.42 14.52 -1.99
N TRP A 92 -2.20 13.52 -2.39
CA TRP A 92 -1.66 12.29 -2.97
C TRP A 92 -1.23 12.51 -4.41
N ARG A 93 -0.07 11.97 -4.75
CA ARG A 93 0.47 11.93 -6.12
C ARG A 93 0.82 10.50 -6.46
N ARG A 94 0.74 10.15 -7.75
CA ARG A 94 1.15 8.82 -8.21
C ARG A 94 2.18 8.91 -9.32
N HIS A 95 2.98 7.87 -9.47
CA HIS A 95 3.81 7.68 -10.64
C HIS A 95 3.82 6.20 -11.02
N LYS A 96 3.94 5.93 -12.32
CA LYS A 96 4.05 4.57 -12.82
C LYS A 96 5.44 4.02 -12.49
N LEU A 97 5.47 2.86 -11.86
CA LEU A 97 6.70 2.12 -11.60
C LEU A 97 7.24 1.58 -12.93
N LYS A 98 8.53 1.77 -13.16
CA LYS A 98 9.25 1.06 -14.22
C LYS A 98 9.58 -0.33 -13.69
N THR A 99 8.65 -1.26 -13.89
CA THR A 99 8.97 -2.68 -13.89
C THR A 99 9.84 -3.02 -15.08
#